data_AF-A0A7S1L2L4-F1
#
_entry.id   AF-A0A7S1L2L4-F1
#
_cell.length_a   1.000
_cell.length_b   1.000
_cell.length_c   1.000
_cell.angle_alpha   90.00
_cell.angle_beta   90.00
_cell.angle_gamma   90.00
#
_symmetry.space_group_name_H-M   'P 1'
#
loop_
_entity.id
_entity.type
_entity.pdbx_description
1 polymer ?
#
loop_
_entity_poly.entity_id
_entity_poly.type
_entity_poly.pdbx_seq_one_letter_code
_entity_poly.pdbx_strand_id
1 'polypeptide(L)'
;SVFPCFRALLDENDLRAKARAGADGGAGDAGSPATQAAATKHAFSAATPTVLKHDVAAGRPVVSMAYSQLAPQYVVVAHGELSPDAASSSSSSDDFQRASAHPGVALLWNANDAARPDKVLVAPSPIVDIALSPTRNFIVYGALKHGALCVWDLREPEGAHGGSALRLGLRTPSYTSGWNASDLHKGALRRVIVSGYNSATGVRNAEEAEQAL
;
A
#
# COMPACT_ATOMS: atom_id res chain seq x y z
N SER A 1 -9.68 -9.01 6.36
CA SER A 1 -8.49 -8.99 7.23
C SER A 1 -8.23 -7.56 7.68
N VAL A 2 -7.72 -7.35 8.89
CA VAL A 2 -7.44 -6.04 9.54
C VAL A 2 -5.93 -5.96 9.70
N PHE A 3 -5.27 -4.88 9.27
CA PHE A 3 -3.81 -4.72 9.39
C PHE A 3 -3.44 -3.48 10.19
N PRO A 4 -2.58 -3.59 11.22
CA PRO A 4 -1.99 -2.45 11.89
C PRO A 4 -0.77 -1.94 11.10
N CYS A 5 -0.83 -0.70 10.61
CA CYS A 5 0.36 0.06 10.21
C CYS A 5 0.91 0.79 11.44
N PHE A 6 2.20 0.62 11.75
CA PHE A 6 2.86 1.29 12.87
C PHE A 6 3.49 2.61 12.38
N ARG A 7 3.09 3.72 12.99
CA ARG A 7 3.78 5.00 12.88
C ARG A 7 4.32 5.36 14.26
N ALA A 8 5.64 5.44 14.39
CA ALA A 8 6.26 5.98 15.60
C ALA A 8 6.14 7.51 15.54
N LEU A 9 5.38 8.09 16.47
CA LEU A 9 5.40 9.53 16.73
C LEU A 9 6.40 9.74 17.87
N LEU A 10 7.49 10.47 17.58
CA LEU A 10 8.40 10.94 18.61
C LEU A 10 7.78 12.20 19.22
N ASP A 11 7.37 12.13 20.48
CA ASP A 11 6.85 13.28 21.20
C ASP A 11 8.02 14.07 21.81
N GLU A 12 8.63 14.96 21.02
CA GLU A 12 9.61 15.93 21.51
C GLU A 12 8.89 17.22 21.94
N ASN A 13 8.39 17.24 23.18
CA ASN A 13 8.26 18.40 24.08
C ASN A 13 6.91 18.44 24.83
N ASP A 14 6.85 17.73 25.95
CA ASP A 14 5.80 17.95 26.95
C ASP A 14 6.31 18.77 28.18
N LEU A 15 7.30 19.64 27.97
CA LEU A 15 7.99 20.38 29.04
C LEU A 15 7.52 21.83 29.31
N ARG A 16 6.38 22.31 28.80
CA ARG A 16 5.96 23.72 29.08
C ARG A 16 4.51 23.98 29.50
N ALA A 17 3.62 22.98 29.50
CA ALA A 17 2.20 23.23 29.79
C ALA A 17 1.82 23.18 31.29
N LYS A 18 2.57 22.49 32.16
CA LYS A 18 2.23 22.36 33.60
C LYS A 18 2.94 23.35 34.54
N ALA A 19 3.82 24.21 34.04
CA ALA A 19 4.49 25.25 34.85
C ALA A 19 3.67 26.55 35.03
N ARG A 20 2.41 26.60 34.56
CA ARG A 20 1.53 27.79 34.67
C ARG A 20 0.14 27.54 35.28
N ALA A 21 -0.18 26.32 35.73
CA ALA A 21 -1.53 25.97 36.16
C ALA A 21 -1.62 25.39 37.60
N GLY A 22 -0.71 25.76 38.50
CA GLY A 22 -0.74 25.22 39.86
C GLY A 22 0.15 25.96 40.85
N ALA A 23 0.03 27.29 40.91
CA ALA A 23 0.54 28.08 42.03
C ALA A 23 -0.66 28.76 42.69
N ASP A 24 -1.33 28.05 43.62
CA ASP A 24 -1.84 28.69 44.83
C ASP A 24 -2.27 27.67 45.91
N GLY A 25 -1.77 27.86 47.12
CA GLY A 25 -2.43 27.53 48.39
C GLY A 25 -2.29 26.15 49.03
N GLY A 26 -1.56 26.08 50.17
CA GLY A 26 -1.98 25.25 51.32
C GLY A 26 -0.92 24.40 52.03
N ALA A 27 -0.43 24.89 53.16
CA ALA A 27 0.57 24.28 54.05
C ALA A 27 0.11 23.00 54.79
N GLY A 28 1.06 22.12 55.18
CA GLY A 28 0.88 21.21 56.31
C GLY A 28 1.71 19.92 56.34
N ASP A 29 2.74 19.93 57.18
CA ASP A 29 3.31 18.80 57.96
C ASP A 29 4.42 17.89 57.38
N ALA A 30 5.35 17.54 58.28
CA ALA A 30 6.67 17.00 58.05
C ALA A 30 6.77 15.51 58.45
N GLY A 31 7.52 14.71 57.68
CA GLY A 31 7.81 13.32 58.06
C GLY A 31 8.62 12.50 57.04
N SER A 32 9.96 12.66 57.08
CA SER A 32 11.05 11.71 56.72
C SER A 32 11.14 11.05 55.32
N PRO A 33 12.37 10.87 54.76
CA PRO A 33 12.58 10.49 53.37
C PRO A 33 12.72 8.97 53.21
N ALA A 34 11.65 8.32 52.73
CA ALA A 34 11.77 7.01 52.12
C ALA A 34 11.96 7.21 50.61
N THR A 35 13.18 6.93 50.15
CA THR A 35 13.61 6.91 48.75
C THR A 35 12.75 5.94 47.93
N GLN A 36 11.55 6.35 47.56
CA GLN A 36 10.83 5.75 46.45
C GLN A 36 11.51 6.27 45.18
N ALA A 37 12.51 5.52 44.73
CA ALA A 37 12.92 5.56 43.34
C ALA A 37 11.69 5.17 42.51
N ALA A 38 10.90 6.17 42.15
CA ALA A 38 9.86 6.04 41.15
C ALA A 38 10.56 5.54 39.89
N ALA A 39 10.38 4.26 39.58
CA ALA A 39 10.74 3.73 38.29
C ALA A 39 9.91 4.50 37.26
N THR A 40 10.48 5.58 36.73
CA THR A 40 9.99 6.23 35.54
C THR A 40 10.08 5.19 34.43
N LYS A 41 8.97 4.48 34.20
CA LYS A 41 8.74 3.78 32.95
C LYS A 41 8.67 4.86 31.87
N HIS A 42 9.83 5.26 31.38
CA HIS A 42 9.98 6.02 30.16
C HIS A 42 9.47 5.14 29.02
N ALA A 43 8.15 5.16 28.80
CA ALA A 43 7.58 4.63 27.58
C ALA A 43 7.95 5.61 26.46
N PHE A 44 9.14 5.41 25.89
CA PHE A 44 9.69 6.23 24.80
C PHE A 44 8.87 6.13 23.50
N SER A 45 7.93 5.18 23.41
CA SER A 45 7.07 4.99 22.25
C SER A 45 5.76 4.32 22.65
N ALA A 46 4.64 4.91 22.24
CA ALA A 46 3.32 4.29 22.29
C ALA A 46 2.90 3.91 20.86
N ALA A 47 2.62 2.63 20.63
CA ALA A 47 2.16 2.15 19.34
C ALA A 47 0.68 2.50 19.14
N THR A 48 0.39 3.40 18.19
CA THR A 48 -0.98 3.65 17.73
C THR A 48 -1.16 2.97 16.37
N PRO A 49 -1.85 1.81 16.30
CA PRO A 49 -2.02 1.11 15.04
C PRO A 49 -3.06 1.83 14.16
N THR A 50 -2.70 2.09 12.90
CA THR A 50 -3.66 2.53 11.89
C THR A 50 -4.20 1.31 11.15
N VAL A 51 -5.52 1.18 11.07
CA VAL A 51 -6.18 0.09 10.35
C VAL A 51 -6.60 0.55 8.97
N LEU A 52 -6.08 -0.11 7.94
CA LEU A 52 -6.50 0.09 6.55
C LEU A 52 -7.50 -1.00 6.16
N LYS A 53 -8.76 -0.63 5.88
CA LYS A 53 -9.83 -1.57 5.53
C LYS A 53 -10.72 -0.99 4.44
N HIS A 54 -10.98 -1.78 3.41
CA HIS A 54 -11.94 -1.45 2.36
C HIS A 54 -12.73 -2.70 1.97
N ASP A 55 -14.00 -2.54 1.62
CA ASP A 55 -14.90 -3.67 1.32
C ASP A 55 -14.41 -4.49 0.14
N VAL A 56 -13.83 -3.85 -0.88
CA VAL A 56 -13.22 -4.51 -2.05
C VAL A 56 -12.19 -5.59 -1.69
N ALA A 57 -11.51 -5.46 -0.54
CA ALA A 57 -10.55 -6.43 -0.03
C ALA A 57 -11.17 -7.47 0.92
N ALA A 58 -12.47 -7.40 1.21
CA ALA A 58 -13.16 -8.35 2.06
C ALA A 58 -13.03 -9.77 1.50
N GLY A 59 -12.81 -10.75 2.37
CA GLY A 59 -12.64 -12.15 1.96
C GLY A 59 -11.37 -12.47 1.16
N ARG A 60 -10.47 -11.50 0.94
CA ARG A 60 -9.20 -11.71 0.23
C ARG A 60 -8.02 -11.64 1.21
N PRO A 61 -7.10 -12.61 1.20
CA PRO A 61 -5.88 -12.53 2.01
C PRO A 61 -4.94 -11.47 1.42
N VAL A 62 -4.12 -10.83 2.26
CA VAL A 62 -3.01 -10.01 1.75
C VAL A 62 -1.87 -10.92 1.37
N VAL A 63 -1.33 -10.71 0.17
CA VAL A 63 -0.27 -11.54 -0.41
C VAL A 63 1.05 -10.80 -0.53
N SER A 64 1.01 -9.47 -0.73
CA SER A 64 2.19 -8.64 -0.80
C SER A 64 1.86 -7.18 -0.48
N MET A 65 2.88 -6.41 -0.12
CA MET A 65 2.79 -4.97 0.07
C MET A 65 4.09 -4.28 -0.32
N ALA A 66 3.99 -3.04 -0.78
CA ALA A 66 5.14 -2.20 -1.08
C ALA A 66 4.90 -0.76 -0.65
N TYR A 67 5.93 -0.11 -0.11
CA TYR A 67 5.93 1.30 0.23
C TYR A 67 6.56 2.12 -0.89
N SER A 68 6.07 3.33 -1.10
CA SER A 68 6.73 4.27 -2.00
C SER A 68 7.97 4.84 -1.35
N GLN A 69 9.12 4.75 -2.03
CA GLN A 69 10.37 5.31 -1.54
C GLN A 69 10.40 6.85 -1.63
N LEU A 70 9.70 7.41 -2.61
CA LEU A 70 9.62 8.86 -2.83
C LEU A 70 8.50 9.53 -2.03
N ALA A 71 7.53 8.76 -1.57
CA ALA A 71 6.40 9.26 -0.81
C ALA A 71 5.97 8.23 0.25
N PRO A 72 6.71 8.11 1.38
CA PRO A 72 6.55 7.03 2.36
C PRO A 72 5.16 6.89 2.99
N GLN A 73 4.32 7.91 2.88
CA GLN A 73 2.91 7.84 3.26
C GLN A 73 2.12 6.89 2.37
N TYR A 74 2.57 6.59 1.15
CA TYR A 74 1.85 5.69 0.25
C TYR A 74 2.31 4.25 0.40
N VAL A 75 1.32 3.37 0.57
CA VAL A 75 1.51 1.92 0.60
C VAL A 75 0.54 1.29 -0.39
N VAL A 76 1.03 0.36 -1.20
CA VAL A 76 0.19 -0.49 -2.03
C VAL A 76 0.11 -1.87 -1.38
N VAL A 77 -1.11 -2.39 -1.27
CA VAL A 77 -1.40 -3.69 -0.65
C VAL A 77 -2.07 -4.57 -1.68
N ALA A 78 -1.41 -5.67 -2.04
CA ALA A 78 -1.96 -6.67 -2.94
C ALA A 78 -2.76 -7.71 -2.17
N HIS A 79 -3.91 -8.07 -2.73
CA HIS A 79 -4.84 -9.05 -2.20
C HIS A 79 -4.94 -10.24 -3.15
N GLY A 80 -4.98 -11.43 -2.55
CA GLY A 80 -5.13 -12.70 -3.25
C GLY A 80 -6.55 -12.95 -3.74
N GLU A 81 -6.79 -14.21 -4.09
CA GLU A 81 -8.09 -14.69 -4.56
C GLU A 81 -9.17 -14.48 -3.50
N LEU A 82 -10.39 -14.20 -3.98
CA LEU A 82 -11.56 -14.10 -3.12
C LEU A 82 -11.92 -15.48 -2.59
N SER A 83 -12.04 -15.62 -1.27
CA SER A 83 -12.52 -16.85 -0.66
C SER A 83 -13.94 -17.19 -1.17
N PRO A 84 -14.23 -18.45 -1.52
CA PRO A 84 -15.56 -18.86 -2.01
C PRO A 84 -16.68 -18.51 -1.01
N ASP A 85 -16.39 -18.57 0.29
CA ASP A 85 -17.35 -18.24 1.36
C ASP A 85 -17.70 -16.74 1.41
N ALA A 86 -16.80 -15.88 0.95
CA ALA A 86 -17.02 -14.44 0.93
C ALA A 86 -17.79 -13.98 -0.32
N ALA A 87 -17.63 -14.71 -1.43
CA ALA A 87 -18.30 -14.41 -2.70
C ALA A 87 -19.83 -14.60 -2.64
N SER A 88 -20.32 -15.47 -1.74
CA SER A 88 -21.75 -15.75 -1.55
C SER A 88 -22.46 -14.79 -0.60
N SER A 89 -21.77 -13.79 -0.06
CA SER A 89 -22.35 -12.83 0.88
C SER A 89 -23.21 -11.76 0.17
N SER A 90 -24.51 -11.76 0.46
CA SER A 90 -25.52 -10.90 -0.19
C SER A 90 -25.58 -9.46 0.34
N SER A 91 -24.64 -9.06 1.20
CA SER A 91 -24.59 -7.73 1.87
C SER A 91 -23.40 -6.89 1.40
N SER A 92 -22.88 -7.16 0.21
CA SER A 92 -21.69 -6.49 -0.29
C SER A 92 -22.01 -5.21 -1.05
N SER A 93 -21.13 -4.22 -0.95
CA SER A 93 -21.24 -2.95 -1.67
C SER A 93 -21.07 -3.13 -3.18
N ASP A 94 -21.61 -2.22 -3.98
CA ASP A 94 -21.45 -2.22 -5.45
C ASP A 94 -19.97 -2.30 -5.87
N ASP A 95 -19.10 -1.59 -5.13
CA ASP A 95 -17.64 -1.63 -5.31
C ASP A 95 -17.09 -3.05 -5.18
N PHE A 96 -17.53 -3.79 -4.14
CA PHE A 96 -17.12 -5.18 -3.93
C PHE A 96 -17.60 -6.07 -5.06
N GLN A 97 -18.87 -5.98 -5.46
CA GLN A 97 -19.44 -6.85 -6.51
C GLN A 97 -18.75 -6.65 -7.87
N ARG A 98 -18.29 -5.43 -8.17
CA ARG A 98 -17.52 -5.16 -9.40
C ARG A 98 -16.08 -5.62 -9.27
N ALA A 99 -15.46 -5.45 -8.10
CA ALA A 99 -14.11 -5.93 -7.85
C ALA A 99 -14.04 -7.46 -7.73
N SER A 100 -15.13 -8.14 -7.33
CA SER A 100 -15.20 -9.60 -7.27
C SER A 100 -15.16 -10.26 -8.64
N ALA A 101 -15.54 -9.52 -9.70
CA ALA A 101 -15.35 -9.96 -11.09
C ALA A 101 -13.87 -10.05 -11.49
N HIS A 102 -12.97 -9.44 -10.71
CA HIS A 102 -11.53 -9.45 -10.98
C HIS A 102 -10.83 -10.37 -9.98
N PRO A 103 -10.04 -11.35 -10.45
CA PRO A 103 -9.38 -12.29 -9.56
C PRO A 103 -8.24 -11.64 -8.77
N GLY A 104 -7.52 -10.66 -9.34
CA GLY A 104 -6.48 -9.90 -8.64
C GLY A 104 -6.92 -8.49 -8.27
N VAL A 105 -6.61 -8.07 -7.05
CA VAL A 105 -6.97 -6.76 -6.50
C VAL A 105 -5.79 -6.21 -5.71
N ALA A 106 -5.48 -4.92 -5.88
CA ALA A 106 -4.56 -4.21 -5.00
C ALA A 106 -5.11 -2.83 -4.65
N LEU A 107 -4.81 -2.36 -3.45
CA LEU A 107 -5.29 -1.08 -2.93
C LEU A 107 -4.10 -0.17 -2.66
N LEU A 108 -4.12 1.04 -3.24
CA LEU A 108 -3.18 2.10 -2.89
C LEU A 108 -3.78 2.92 -1.75
N TRP A 109 -3.05 3.04 -0.66
CA TRP A 109 -3.45 3.79 0.52
C TRP A 109 -2.49 4.94 0.77
N ASN A 110 -3.04 6.05 1.25
CA ASN A 110 -2.29 7.08 1.94
C ASN A 110 -2.40 6.83 3.45
N ALA A 111 -1.31 6.53 4.12
CA ALA A 111 -1.27 6.26 5.55
C ALA A 111 -1.70 7.45 6.43
N ASN A 112 -1.75 8.66 5.86
CA ASN A 112 -2.32 9.83 6.52
C ASN A 112 -3.86 9.90 6.42
N ASP A 113 -4.46 9.21 5.45
CA ASP A 113 -5.91 9.08 5.27
C ASP A 113 -6.31 7.61 5.19
N ALA A 114 -6.56 7.02 6.37
CA ALA A 114 -6.96 5.62 6.49
C ALA A 114 -8.46 5.40 6.21
N ALA A 115 -9.24 6.45 5.93
CA ALA A 115 -10.69 6.31 5.77
C ALA A 115 -11.05 5.57 4.47
N ARG A 116 -10.23 5.70 3.44
CA ARG A 116 -10.42 5.04 2.14
C ARG A 116 -9.11 4.92 1.38
N PRO A 117 -8.96 3.92 0.49
CA PRO A 117 -7.83 3.88 -0.41
C PRO A 117 -7.91 5.06 -1.38
N ASP A 118 -6.76 5.48 -1.91
CA ASP A 118 -6.66 6.50 -2.95
C ASP A 118 -7.05 5.92 -4.31
N LYS A 119 -6.70 4.64 -4.55
CA LYS A 119 -6.94 3.94 -5.83
C LYS A 119 -7.18 2.46 -5.60
N VAL A 120 -8.06 1.88 -6.42
CA VAL A 120 -8.34 0.44 -6.48
C VAL A 120 -7.80 -0.12 -7.79
N LEU A 121 -6.77 -0.94 -7.73
CA LEU A 121 -6.14 -1.58 -8.88
C LEU A 121 -6.70 -2.99 -9.03
N VAL A 122 -7.07 -3.38 -10.26
CA VAL A 122 -7.57 -4.71 -10.57
C VAL A 122 -6.70 -5.38 -11.63
N ALA A 123 -6.61 -6.70 -11.58
CA ALA A 123 -5.82 -7.51 -12.48
C ALA A 123 -6.64 -8.70 -13.03
N PRO A 124 -6.34 -9.15 -14.27
CA PRO A 124 -7.04 -10.27 -14.91
C PRO A 124 -6.72 -11.64 -14.31
N SER A 125 -5.76 -11.71 -13.39
CA SER A 125 -5.35 -12.92 -12.69
C SER A 125 -4.90 -12.55 -11.27
N PRO A 126 -4.88 -13.49 -10.30
CA PRO A 126 -4.46 -13.21 -8.94
C PRO A 126 -3.05 -12.61 -8.91
N ILE A 127 -2.91 -11.52 -8.16
CA ILE A 127 -1.62 -10.89 -7.91
C ILE A 127 -0.89 -11.77 -6.89
N VAL A 128 0.38 -12.05 -7.13
CA VAL A 128 1.23 -12.83 -6.23
C VAL A 128 2.30 -11.97 -5.57
N ASP A 129 2.73 -10.90 -6.24
CA ASP A 129 3.64 -9.91 -5.67
C ASP A 129 3.41 -8.54 -6.30
N ILE A 130 3.80 -7.48 -5.59
CA ILE A 130 3.63 -6.09 -6.02
C ILE A 130 4.85 -5.25 -5.65
N ALA A 131 5.21 -4.31 -6.51
CA ALA A 131 6.30 -3.37 -6.27
C ALA A 131 5.96 -1.97 -6.78
N LEU A 132 6.42 -0.95 -6.06
CA LEU A 132 6.37 0.44 -6.50
C LEU A 132 7.70 0.81 -7.17
N SER A 133 7.65 1.66 -8.20
CA SER A 133 8.88 2.19 -8.79
C SER A 133 9.62 3.09 -7.78
N PRO A 134 10.94 2.91 -7.59
CA PRO A 134 11.74 3.71 -6.67
C PRO A 134 11.98 5.13 -7.17
N THR A 135 11.82 5.40 -8.47
CA THR A 135 12.05 6.73 -9.08
C THR A 135 10.79 7.38 -9.61
N ARG A 136 9.69 6.62 -9.75
CA ARG A 136 8.41 7.11 -10.25
C ARG A 136 7.28 6.60 -9.37
N ASN A 137 6.92 7.36 -8.33
CA ASN A 137 5.87 6.99 -7.38
C ASN A 137 4.49 6.71 -8.00
N PHE A 138 4.29 7.06 -9.27
CA PHE A 138 3.09 6.81 -10.05
C PHE A 138 3.12 5.49 -10.85
N ILE A 139 4.19 4.69 -10.80
CA ILE A 139 4.25 3.39 -11.47
C ILE A 139 4.19 2.26 -10.44
N VAL A 140 3.23 1.35 -10.63
CA VAL A 140 3.07 0.11 -9.85
C VAL A 140 3.28 -1.08 -10.78
N TYR A 141 4.04 -2.07 -10.31
CA TYR A 141 4.27 -3.34 -10.98
C TYR A 141 3.61 -4.47 -10.20
N GLY A 142 2.93 -5.39 -10.88
CA GLY A 142 2.32 -6.56 -10.28
C GLY A 142 2.71 -7.84 -11.00
N ALA A 143 3.14 -8.84 -10.25
CA ALA A 143 3.29 -10.19 -10.75
C ALA A 143 1.96 -10.93 -10.64
N LEU A 144 1.62 -11.68 -11.69
CA LEU A 144 0.41 -12.49 -11.73
C LEU A 144 0.74 -13.98 -11.61
N LYS A 145 -0.22 -14.73 -11.05
CA LYS A 145 -0.13 -16.18 -10.83
C LYS A 145 0.11 -16.99 -12.11
N HIS A 146 -0.32 -16.50 -13.27
CA HIS A 146 -0.18 -17.20 -14.56
C HIS A 146 1.10 -16.82 -15.34
N GLY A 147 2.05 -16.11 -14.72
CA GLY A 147 3.34 -15.82 -15.36
C GLY A 147 3.44 -14.44 -16.02
N ALA A 148 2.33 -13.68 -16.10
CA ALA A 148 2.32 -12.34 -16.68
C ALA A 148 2.66 -11.24 -15.67
N LEU A 149 3.12 -10.10 -16.18
CA LEU A 149 3.35 -8.87 -15.45
C LEU A 149 2.30 -7.83 -15.82
N CYS A 150 1.84 -7.07 -14.84
CA CYS A 150 1.01 -5.89 -15.02
C CYS A 150 1.75 -4.64 -14.57
N VAL A 151 1.45 -3.54 -15.26
CA VAL A 151 1.92 -2.20 -14.89
C VAL A 151 0.72 -1.27 -14.85
N TRP A 152 0.63 -0.47 -13.79
CA TRP A 152 -0.35 0.60 -13.65
C TRP A 152 0.38 1.95 -13.61
N ASP A 153 -0.03 2.90 -14.44
CA ASP A 153 0.28 4.31 -14.31
C ASP A 153 -0.85 5.01 -13.53
N LEU A 154 -0.54 5.41 -12.30
CA LEU A 154 -1.48 6.01 -11.38
C LEU A 154 -1.95 7.41 -11.80
N ARG A 155 -1.31 8.02 -12.81
CA ARG A 155 -1.69 9.30 -13.39
C ARG A 155 -2.77 9.19 -14.45
N GLU A 156 -3.03 7.98 -14.97
CA GLU A 156 -4.06 7.79 -15.97
C GLU A 156 -5.41 8.28 -15.42
N PRO A 157 -6.21 9.01 -16.20
CA PRO A 157 -7.50 9.49 -15.74
C PRO A 157 -8.46 8.30 -15.54
N GLU A 158 -9.38 8.40 -14.57
CA GLU A 158 -10.34 7.31 -14.28
C GLU A 158 -11.17 6.90 -15.51
N GLY A 159 -11.42 7.84 -16.43
CA GLY A 159 -12.13 7.58 -17.69
C GLY A 159 -11.41 6.62 -18.65
N ALA A 160 -10.10 6.43 -18.51
CA ALA A 160 -9.32 5.52 -19.36
C ALA A 160 -9.57 4.04 -19.03
N HIS A 161 -10.14 3.73 -17.86
CA HIS A 161 -10.27 2.36 -17.35
C HIS A 161 -11.69 1.79 -17.48
N GLY A 162 -12.48 2.25 -18.45
CA GLY A 162 -13.79 1.67 -18.75
C GLY A 162 -14.94 2.17 -17.87
N GLY A 163 -14.97 3.48 -17.57
CA GLY A 163 -16.21 4.19 -17.21
C GLY A 163 -16.97 3.65 -15.99
N SER A 164 -16.27 3.22 -14.94
CA SER A 164 -16.92 2.75 -13.72
C SER A 164 -17.21 3.91 -12.77
N ALA A 165 -18.48 4.29 -12.65
CA ALA A 165 -19.02 5.30 -11.74
C ALA A 165 -18.91 4.93 -10.23
N LEU A 166 -17.82 4.28 -9.81
CA LEU A 166 -17.50 4.21 -8.39
C LEU A 166 -16.94 5.55 -7.94
N ARG A 167 -17.12 5.90 -6.68
CA ARG A 167 -16.43 7.05 -6.07
C ARG A 167 -14.89 6.93 -6.16
N LEU A 168 -14.36 5.73 -6.41
CA LEU A 168 -12.94 5.41 -6.36
C LEU A 168 -12.34 4.77 -7.63
N GLY A 169 -13.14 4.48 -8.66
CA GLY A 169 -12.70 3.94 -9.97
C GLY A 169 -11.90 2.63 -9.90
N LEU A 170 -12.38 1.55 -10.54
CA LEU A 170 -11.53 0.36 -10.72
C LEU A 170 -10.53 0.63 -11.84
N ARG A 171 -9.23 0.50 -11.52
CA ARG A 171 -8.14 0.73 -12.47
C ARG A 171 -7.58 -0.58 -12.99
N THR A 172 -7.85 -0.84 -14.26
CA THR A 172 -7.23 -1.91 -15.02
C THR A 172 -5.75 -1.59 -15.29
N PRO A 173 -4.91 -2.60 -15.59
CA PRO A 173 -3.51 -2.36 -15.91
C PRO A 173 -3.37 -1.49 -17.17
N SER A 174 -2.48 -0.51 -17.13
CA SER A 174 -2.06 0.30 -18.28
C SER A 174 -1.29 -0.56 -19.30
N TYR A 175 -0.58 -1.58 -18.80
CA TYR A 175 0.10 -2.57 -19.62
C TYR A 175 0.04 -3.95 -18.97
N THR A 176 -0.06 -4.99 -19.81
CA THR A 176 0.07 -6.39 -19.41
C THR A 176 0.96 -7.14 -20.40
N SER A 177 1.86 -7.97 -19.91
CA SER A 177 2.63 -8.87 -20.77
C SER A 177 1.82 -10.08 -21.25
N GLY A 178 0.56 -10.24 -20.79
CA GLY A 178 -0.32 -11.37 -21.09
C GLY A 178 -0.93 -11.40 -22.50
N TRP A 179 -0.53 -10.50 -23.40
CA TRP A 179 -1.09 -10.43 -24.75
C TRP A 179 -0.63 -11.58 -25.65
N ASN A 180 0.54 -12.18 -25.37
CA ASN A 180 1.01 -13.37 -26.06
C ASN A 180 1.24 -14.53 -25.09
N ALA A 181 0.32 -15.50 -25.10
CA ALA A 181 0.41 -16.68 -24.25
C ALA A 181 1.65 -17.55 -24.51
N SER A 182 2.27 -17.48 -25.71
CA SER A 182 3.50 -18.23 -26.00
C SER A 182 4.73 -17.69 -25.27
N ASP A 183 4.74 -16.39 -24.96
CA ASP A 183 5.90 -15.68 -24.41
C ASP A 183 5.80 -15.50 -22.89
N LEU A 184 4.72 -15.98 -22.28
CA LEU A 184 4.55 -15.98 -20.85
C LEU A 184 5.43 -17.03 -20.18
N HIS A 185 5.90 -16.71 -18.98
CA HIS A 185 6.50 -17.72 -18.12
C HIS A 185 5.48 -18.83 -17.87
N LYS A 186 5.86 -20.08 -18.16
CA LYS A 186 5.00 -21.26 -17.94
C LYS A 186 4.70 -21.53 -16.46
N GLY A 187 5.38 -20.83 -15.55
CA GLY A 187 5.22 -20.93 -14.11
C GLY A 187 4.79 -19.61 -13.47
N ALA A 188 4.18 -19.69 -12.29
CA ALA A 188 3.79 -18.52 -11.52
C ALA A 188 5.01 -17.65 -11.19
N LEU A 189 4.90 -16.35 -11.44
CA LEU A 189 5.87 -15.39 -10.92
C LEU A 189 5.90 -15.48 -9.39
N ARG A 190 7.07 -15.28 -8.80
CA ARG A 190 7.25 -15.36 -7.34
C ARG A 190 7.48 -14.02 -6.70
N ARG A 191 8.19 -13.14 -7.40
CA ARG A 191 8.61 -11.86 -6.87
C ARG A 191 8.83 -10.86 -7.99
N VAL A 192 8.49 -9.60 -7.72
CA VAL A 192 8.84 -8.46 -8.56
C VAL A 192 9.82 -7.62 -7.76
N ILE A 193 11.04 -7.47 -8.29
CA ILE A 193 12.01 -6.53 -7.77
C ILE A 193 12.32 -5.57 -8.90
N VAL A 194 12.20 -4.30 -8.57
CA VAL A 194 12.44 -3.21 -9.51
C VAL A 194 13.93 -2.87 -9.46
N SER A 195 14.65 -3.14 -10.56
CA SER A 195 16.11 -2.95 -10.67
C SER A 195 16.47 -2.06 -11.87
N GLY A 196 17.66 -1.45 -11.85
CA GLY A 196 18.25 -0.84 -13.06
C GLY A 196 18.06 0.66 -13.28
N TYR A 197 17.73 1.47 -12.26
CA TYR A 197 17.51 2.92 -12.46
C TYR A 197 18.76 3.77 -12.73
N ASN A 198 19.95 3.17 -12.82
CA ASN A 198 21.20 3.87 -13.09
C ASN A 198 22.19 3.09 -13.98
N SER A 199 21.76 2.01 -14.62
CA SER A 199 22.62 1.37 -15.60
C SER A 199 22.33 2.01 -16.96
N ALA A 200 23.31 2.74 -17.48
CA ALA A 200 23.46 3.04 -18.91
C ALA A 200 23.65 1.75 -19.72
N THR A 201 22.88 0.70 -19.44
CA THR A 201 22.81 -0.56 -20.17
C THR A 201 21.73 -0.44 -21.22
N GLY A 202 21.88 0.60 -22.02
CA GLY A 202 21.36 0.66 -23.37
C GLY A 202 22.55 1.09 -24.21
N VAL A 203 23.51 0.19 -24.41
CA VAL A 203 24.25 0.23 -25.67
C VAL A 203 23.15 0.05 -26.71
N ARG A 204 22.60 1.16 -27.21
CA ARG A 204 21.89 1.13 -28.47
C ARG A 204 22.95 0.63 -29.43
N ASN A 205 22.89 -0.64 -29.80
CA ASN A 205 23.77 -1.15 -30.84
C ASN A 205 23.61 -0.20 -32.02
N ALA A 206 24.68 0.49 -32.37
CA ALA A 206 24.72 1.50 -33.40
C ALA A 206 24.66 0.89 -34.81
N GLU A 207 23.95 -0.24 -34.96
CA GLU A 207 23.83 -0.99 -36.23
C GLU A 207 22.51 -0.72 -36.97
N GLU A 208 21.52 -0.07 -36.34
CA GLU A 208 20.28 0.34 -37.05
C GLU A 208 20.36 1.74 -37.70
N ALA A 209 21.52 2.41 -37.63
CA ALA A 209 21.73 3.72 -38.27
C ALA A 209 22.33 3.64 -39.69
N GLU A 210 22.68 2.45 -40.19
CA GLU A 210 23.32 2.27 -41.51
C GLU A 210 22.47 1.42 -42.48
N GLN A 211 21.14 1.57 -42.43
CA GLN A 211 20.22 1.09 -43.48
C GLN A 211 19.27 2.18 -44.00
N ALA A 212 19.63 3.45 -43.79
CA ALA A 212 18.88 4.60 -44.28
C ALA A 212 19.74 5.59 -45.08
N LEU A 213 20.63 5.05 -45.93
CA LEU A 213 21.32 5.80 -46.99
C LEU A 213 21.22 5.05 -48.31
#